data_AF-A0A0M8WTS0-F1
#
_entry.id   AF-A0A0M8WTS0-F1
#
_cell.length_a   1.000
_cell.length_b   1.000
_cell.length_c   1.000
_cell.angle_alpha   90.00
_cell.angle_beta   90.00
_cell.angle_gamma   90.00
#
_symmetry.space_group_name_H-M   'P 1'
#
loop_
_entity.id
_entity.type
_entity.pdbx_description
1 polymer ?
#
loop_
_entity_poly.entity_id
_entity_poly.type
_entity_poly.pdbx_seq_one_letter_code
_entity_poly.pdbx_strand_id
1 'polypeptide(L)'
;MQESHRAYIRAVAAALAEAGITVTDVDFLDDVWDDGDPIRCAQLIVSNTSTMRVYGVPTVLLAWTEEWGWFLPLAPSLCDQAVPSPAEVVSTVQAAFGELPAQTKPRRAYRRYTDYDDAFETQLDAYTTQEQQRTSA
;
A
#
# COMPACT_ATOMS: atom_id res chain seq x y z
N MET A 1 10.73 6.02 8.15
CA MET A 1 10.21 6.13 6.76
C MET A 1 10.33 7.57 6.25
N GLN A 2 10.77 7.77 4.99
CA GLN A 2 10.91 9.10 4.36
C GLN A 2 9.54 9.72 4.06
N GLU A 3 9.48 11.04 3.84
CA GLU A 3 8.20 11.74 3.61
C GLU A 3 7.54 11.35 2.28
N SER A 4 8.32 11.08 1.24
CA SER A 4 7.81 10.65 -0.08
C SER A 4 7.01 9.35 -0.02
N HIS A 5 7.49 8.37 0.76
CA HIS A 5 6.76 7.14 1.07
C HIS A 5 5.46 7.43 1.81
N ARG A 6 5.50 8.28 2.84
CA ARG A 6 4.32 8.64 3.64
C ARG A 6 3.28 9.33 2.76
N ALA A 7 3.70 10.26 1.90
CA ALA A 7 2.83 10.98 0.97
C ALA A 7 2.14 10.01 -0.01
N TYR A 8 2.89 9.06 -0.58
CA TYR A 8 2.31 8.03 -1.44
C TYR A 8 1.26 7.17 -0.71
N ILE A 9 1.57 6.69 0.49
CA ILE A 9 0.64 5.87 1.29
C ILE A 9 -0.63 6.65 1.63
N ARG A 10 -0.51 7.93 2.00
CA ARG A 10 -1.67 8.81 2.23
C ARG A 10 -2.48 9.03 0.96
N ALA A 11 -1.85 9.17 -0.20
CA ALA A 11 -2.54 9.30 -1.47
C ALA A 11 -3.36 8.04 -1.80
N VAL A 12 -2.81 6.85 -1.53
CA VAL A 12 -3.54 5.57 -1.65
C VAL A 12 -4.73 5.52 -0.68
N ALA A 13 -4.53 5.88 0.58
CA ALA A 13 -5.61 5.92 1.57
C ALA A 13 -6.75 6.87 1.17
N ALA A 14 -6.41 8.05 0.65
CA ALA A 14 -7.38 9.02 0.14
C ALA A 14 -8.16 8.46 -1.06
N ALA A 15 -7.47 7.83 -2.02
CA ALA A 15 -8.13 7.23 -3.19
C ALA A 15 -9.07 6.08 -2.80
N LEU A 16 -8.70 5.26 -1.81
CA LEU A 16 -9.58 4.22 -1.25
C LEU A 16 -10.84 4.84 -0.64
N ALA A 17 -10.70 5.90 0.14
CA ALA A 17 -11.83 6.61 0.74
C ALA A 17 -12.76 7.24 -0.33
N GLU A 18 -12.20 7.88 -1.36
CA GLU A 18 -12.95 8.44 -2.49
C GLU A 18 -13.72 7.35 -3.27
N ALA A 19 -13.18 6.13 -3.32
CA ALA A 19 -13.83 4.96 -3.93
C ALA A 19 -14.85 4.25 -3.01
N GLY A 20 -15.14 4.80 -1.82
CA GLY A 20 -16.09 4.24 -0.87
C GLY A 20 -15.55 3.06 -0.05
N ILE A 21 -14.23 2.87 0.00
CA ILE A 21 -13.57 1.91 0.89
C ILE A 21 -13.10 2.67 2.13
N THR A 22 -13.65 2.34 3.29
CA THR A 22 -13.31 3.05 4.53
C THR A 22 -11.91 2.64 4.99
N VAL A 23 -10.98 3.58 5.03
CA VAL A 23 -9.69 3.42 5.71
C VAL A 23 -9.86 3.95 7.12
N THR A 24 -9.82 3.09 8.12
CA THR A 24 -10.03 3.47 9.52
C THR A 24 -8.75 3.88 10.22
N ASP A 25 -7.60 3.38 9.75
CA ASP A 25 -6.30 3.70 10.31
C ASP A 25 -5.17 3.56 9.29
N VAL A 26 -4.08 4.31 9.51
CA VAL A 26 -2.84 4.30 8.71
C VAL A 26 -1.66 4.26 9.67
N ASP A 27 -1.02 3.10 9.78
CA ASP A 27 0.18 2.95 10.61
C ASP A 27 1.43 2.92 9.73
N PHE A 28 2.41 3.73 10.12
CA PHE A 28 3.76 3.71 9.56
C PHE A 28 4.68 2.96 10.53
N LEU A 29 5.21 1.84 10.09
CA LEU A 29 5.97 0.92 10.93
C LEU A 29 7.46 1.24 10.81
N ASP A 30 7.91 2.21 11.59
CA ASP A 30 9.29 2.73 11.53
C ASP A 30 10.33 1.84 12.26
N ASP A 31 9.89 0.90 13.10
CA ASP A 31 10.75 0.05 13.94
C ASP A 31 10.83 -1.41 13.47
N VAL A 32 10.52 -1.69 12.21
CA VAL A 32 10.61 -3.04 11.64
C VAL A 32 11.97 -3.22 10.97
N TRP A 33 12.68 -4.28 11.35
CA TRP A 33 14.02 -4.61 10.87
C TRP A 33 14.05 -6.03 10.34
N ASP A 34 14.74 -6.24 9.22
CA ASP A 34 15.05 -7.57 8.68
C ASP A 34 16.55 -7.65 8.38
N ASP A 35 17.21 -8.64 8.97
CA ASP A 35 18.67 -8.84 8.91
C ASP A 35 19.53 -7.57 9.20
N GLY A 36 19.00 -6.64 10.01
CA GLY A 36 19.71 -5.41 10.39
C GLY A 36 19.49 -4.21 9.45
N ASP A 37 18.66 -4.37 8.42
CA ASP A 37 18.20 -3.28 7.56
C ASP A 37 16.78 -2.83 7.95
N PRO A 38 16.50 -1.52 8.01
CA PRO A 38 15.15 -1.03 8.31
C PRO A 38 14.22 -1.31 7.14
N ILE A 39 13.11 -2.01 7.40
CA ILE A 39 12.05 -2.22 6.42
C ILE A 39 11.12 -1.01 6.44
N ARG A 40 11.01 -0.33 5.30
CA ARG A 40 10.00 0.72 5.12
C ARG A 40 8.66 0.05 4.86
N CYS A 41 7.81 0.02 5.89
CA CYS A 41 6.51 -0.62 5.79
C CYS A 41 5.39 0.21 6.41
N ALA A 42 4.19 0.00 5.88
CA ALA A 42 2.98 0.62 6.37
C ALA A 42 1.81 -0.35 6.27
N GLN A 43 0.76 -0.06 7.03
CA GLN A 43 -0.48 -0.83 7.00
C GLN A 43 -1.67 0.12 7.05
N LEU A 44 -2.69 -0.23 6.27
CA LEU A 44 -3.99 0.42 6.26
C LEU A 44 -5.00 -0.56 6.84
N ILE A 45 -5.79 -0.12 7.82
CA ILE A 45 -6.94 -0.91 8.27
C ILE A 45 -8.12 -0.51 7.40
N VAL A 46 -8.58 -1.42 6.56
CA VAL A 46 -9.65 -1.18 5.59
C VAL A 46 -10.92 -1.93 5.98
N SER A 47 -12.04 -1.23 5.95
CA SER A 47 -13.38 -1.78 6.15
C SER A 47 -14.24 -1.51 4.93
N ASN A 48 -14.96 -2.54 4.50
CA ASN A 48 -16.03 -2.44 3.52
C ASN A 48 -17.08 -3.50 3.85
N THR A 49 -18.35 -3.24 3.55
CA THR A 49 -19.45 -4.22 3.75
C THR A 49 -19.16 -5.59 3.11
N SER A 50 -18.36 -5.63 2.05
CA SER A 50 -17.97 -6.86 1.35
C SER A 50 -16.88 -7.68 2.06
N THR A 51 -16.08 -7.05 2.94
CA THR A 51 -14.96 -7.74 3.64
C THR A 51 -15.44 -8.90 4.51
N MET A 52 -16.53 -8.72 5.26
CA MET A 52 -17.12 -9.79 6.08
C MET A 52 -17.55 -11.00 5.24
N ARG A 53 -18.07 -10.76 4.04
CA ARG A 53 -18.54 -11.82 3.14
C ARG A 53 -17.38 -12.63 2.56
N VAL A 54 -16.26 -11.99 2.24
CA VAL A 54 -15.13 -12.63 1.54
C VAL A 54 -14.07 -13.17 2.52
N TYR A 55 -13.75 -12.42 3.57
CA TYR A 55 -12.67 -12.73 4.52
C TYR A 55 -13.18 -13.22 5.88
N GLY A 56 -14.49 -13.15 6.15
CA GLY A 56 -15.06 -13.55 7.45
C GLY A 56 -14.75 -12.60 8.61
N VAL A 57 -14.21 -11.42 8.33
CA VAL A 57 -13.83 -10.38 9.30
C VAL A 57 -14.33 -9.00 8.83
N PRO A 58 -14.69 -8.09 9.76
CA PRO A 58 -15.26 -6.78 9.42
C PRO A 58 -14.23 -5.77 8.88
N THR A 59 -12.96 -6.06 9.09
CA THR A 59 -11.81 -5.26 8.67
C THR A 59 -10.73 -6.18 8.14
N VAL A 60 -10.03 -5.72 7.11
CA VAL A 60 -8.87 -6.40 6.56
C VAL A 60 -7.69 -5.44 6.65
N LEU A 61 -6.51 -5.99 6.86
CA LEU A 61 -5.28 -5.21 6.84
C LEU A 61 -4.78 -5.15 5.40
N LEU A 62 -4.36 -3.98 4.93
CA LEU A 62 -3.72 -3.79 3.64
C LEU A 62 -2.32 -3.28 3.91
N ALA A 63 -1.34 -4.17 3.75
CA ALA A 63 0.06 -3.88 4.04
C ALA A 63 0.79 -3.41 2.79
N TRP A 64 1.80 -2.58 3.00
CA TRP A 64 2.75 -2.15 1.99
C TRP A 64 4.17 -2.29 2.52
N THR A 65 5.06 -2.79 1.69
CA THR A 65 6.50 -2.64 1.91
C THR A 65 7.16 -2.19 0.62
N GLU A 66 8.33 -1.55 0.73
CA GLU A 66 9.11 -1.12 -0.44
C GLU A 66 9.48 -2.32 -1.34
N GLU A 67 9.70 -3.49 -0.74
CA GLU A 67 10.12 -4.71 -1.43
C GLU A 67 8.97 -5.40 -2.16
N TRP A 68 7.76 -5.37 -1.59
CA TRP A 68 6.63 -6.20 -2.06
C TRP A 68 5.46 -5.40 -2.64
N GLY A 69 5.47 -4.08 -2.47
CA GLY A 69 4.31 -3.25 -2.76
C GLY A 69 3.13 -3.61 -1.86
N TRP A 70 1.92 -3.41 -2.37
CA TRP A 70 0.68 -3.64 -1.62
C TRP A 70 0.27 -5.12 -1.59
N PHE A 71 -0.11 -5.63 -0.41
CA PHE A 71 -0.64 -7.00 -0.23
C PHE A 71 -1.68 -7.07 0.91
N LEU A 72 -2.55 -8.08 0.87
CA LEU A 72 -3.47 -8.42 1.96
C LEU A 72 -2.93 -9.63 2.75
N PRO A 73 -3.24 -9.77 4.05
CA PRO A 73 -3.05 -11.01 4.79
C PRO A 73 -3.66 -12.16 4.00
N LEU A 74 -2.89 -13.23 3.80
CA LEU A 74 -3.28 -14.44 3.07
C LEU A 74 -3.35 -14.31 1.53
N ALA A 75 -3.12 -13.13 0.97
CA ALA A 75 -2.99 -12.92 -0.47
C ALA A 75 -1.53 -12.67 -0.88
N PRO A 76 -1.14 -13.00 -2.12
CA PRO A 76 0.11 -12.49 -2.71
C PRO A 76 0.06 -10.96 -2.86
N SER A 77 1.13 -10.39 -3.43
CA SER A 77 1.13 -8.98 -3.86
C SER A 77 -0.07 -8.70 -4.76
N LEU A 78 -0.79 -7.61 -4.47
CA LEU A 78 -1.96 -7.15 -5.21
C LEU A 78 -1.52 -6.60 -6.58
N CYS A 79 -0.48 -5.77 -6.57
CA CYS A 79 -0.06 -5.00 -7.74
C CYS A 79 1.19 -5.59 -8.37
N ASP A 80 1.35 -5.38 -9.68
CA ASP A 80 2.60 -5.78 -10.35
C ASP A 80 3.76 -4.85 -10.01
N GLN A 81 3.51 -3.68 -9.45
CA GLN A 81 4.53 -2.69 -9.14
C GLN A 81 4.61 -2.48 -7.63
N ALA A 82 5.76 -2.02 -7.14
CA ALA A 82 5.91 -1.60 -5.74
C ALA A 82 5.26 -0.23 -5.47
N VAL A 83 5.24 0.65 -6.48
CA VAL A 83 4.55 1.97 -6.47
C VAL A 83 3.50 2.04 -7.58
N PRO A 84 2.44 1.21 -7.54
CA PRO A 84 1.31 1.37 -8.45
C PRO A 84 0.63 2.71 -8.21
N SER A 85 -0.07 3.24 -9.21
CA SER A 85 -0.91 4.42 -9.01
C SER A 85 -2.02 4.14 -7.99
N PRO A 86 -2.50 5.14 -7.22
CA PRO A 86 -3.61 4.96 -6.28
C PRO A 86 -4.86 4.34 -6.93
N ALA A 87 -5.15 4.69 -8.18
CA ALA A 87 -6.27 4.11 -8.94
C ALA A 87 -6.12 2.60 -9.19
N GLU A 88 -4.89 2.13 -9.49
CA GLU A 88 -4.60 0.70 -9.64
C GLU A 88 -4.75 -0.06 -8.32
N VAL A 89 -4.31 0.54 -7.20
CA VAL A 89 -4.52 -0.05 -5.86
C VAL A 89 -6.01 -0.17 -5.57
N VAL A 90 -6.79 0.88 -5.79
CA VAL A 90 -8.25 0.87 -5.60
C VAL A 90 -8.90 -0.23 -6.41
N SER A 91 -8.60 -0.31 -7.72
CA SER A 91 -9.19 -1.32 -8.60
C SER A 91 -8.87 -2.74 -8.12
N THR A 92 -7.63 -2.98 -7.68
CA THR A 92 -7.21 -4.30 -7.22
C THR A 92 -7.81 -4.67 -5.87
N VAL A 93 -7.93 -3.72 -4.94
CA VAL A 93 -8.59 -3.93 -3.64
C VAL A 93 -10.09 -4.22 -3.84
N GLN A 94 -10.76 -3.50 -4.73
CA GLN A 94 -12.16 -3.76 -5.06
C GLN A 94 -12.36 -5.17 -5.62
N ALA A 95 -11.48 -5.62 -6.52
CA ALA A 95 -11.51 -6.99 -7.04
C ALA A 95 -11.32 -8.01 -5.91
N ALA A 96 -10.32 -7.80 -5.04
CA ALA A 96 -10.03 -8.66 -3.90
C ALA A 96 -11.14 -8.68 -2.83
N PHE A 97 -12.01 -7.67 -2.80
CA PHE A 97 -13.20 -7.64 -1.93
C PHE A 97 -14.43 -8.28 -2.58
N GLY A 98 -14.41 -8.55 -3.88
CA GLY A 98 -15.43 -9.34 -4.57
C GLY A 98 -15.16 -10.85 -4.49
N GLU A 99 -13.89 -11.24 -4.48
CA GLU A 99 -13.44 -12.63 -4.48
C GLU A 99 -12.08 -12.77 -3.78
N LEU A 100 -11.84 -13.87 -3.08
CA LEU A 100 -10.53 -14.16 -2.49
C LEU A 100 -9.50 -14.29 -3.62
N PRO A 101 -8.40 -13.52 -3.58
CA PRO A 101 -7.34 -13.64 -4.58
C PRO A 101 -6.79 -15.06 -4.59
N ALA A 102 -6.95 -15.78 -5.72
CA ALA A 102 -6.20 -17.00 -5.94
C ALA A 102 -4.71 -16.64 -6.01
N GLN A 103 -3.89 -17.20 -5.10
CA GLN A 103 -2.42 -17.20 -5.19
C GLN A 103 -1.96 -17.39 -6.66
N THR A 104 -0.97 -16.71 -7.25
CA THR A 104 0.22 -15.99 -6.77
C THR A 104 0.69 -15.02 -7.87
N LYS A 105 0.88 -13.73 -7.58
CA LYS A 105 1.95 -12.99 -8.26
C LYS A 105 3.26 -13.31 -7.54
N PRO A 106 4.35 -13.65 -8.25
CA PRO A 106 5.60 -14.03 -7.62
C PRO A 106 6.06 -12.92 -6.69
N ARG A 107 6.53 -13.30 -5.48
CA ARG A 107 7.27 -12.36 -4.62
C ARG A 107 8.43 -11.82 -5.45
N ARG A 108 8.42 -10.53 -5.76
CA ARG A 108 9.49 -9.90 -6.52
C ARG A 108 10.79 -10.00 -5.73
N ALA A 109 11.90 -9.92 -6.46
CA ALA A 109 13.23 -9.92 -5.87
C ALA A 109 13.33 -8.77 -4.84
N TYR A 110 13.89 -9.13 -3.69
CA TYR A 110 14.26 -8.23 -2.62
C TYR A 110 15.00 -7.00 -3.15
N ARG A 111 14.52 -5.81 -2.81
CA ARG A 111 15.24 -4.56 -3.04
C ARG A 111 15.84 -4.13 -1.71
N ARG A 112 17.14 -3.88 -1.67
CA ARG A 112 17.78 -3.42 -0.43
C ARG A 112 17.46 -1.95 -0.23
N TYR A 113 17.31 -1.53 1.03
CA TYR A 113 17.26 -0.11 1.41
C TYR A 113 18.46 0.71 0.86
N THR A 114 19.58 0.04 0.55
CA THR A 114 20.79 0.62 -0.05
C THR A 114 20.77 0.69 -1.57
N ASP A 115 19.80 0.05 -2.23
CA ASP A 115 19.56 0.20 -3.66
C ASP A 115 18.82 1.52 -3.89
N TYR A 116 19.58 2.62 -3.95
CA TYR A 116 19.12 3.91 -4.46
C TYR A 116 18.89 3.81 -5.97
N ASP A 117 17.88 3.04 -6.37
CA ASP A 117 17.40 3.10 -7.74
C ASP A 117 16.48 4.33 -7.85
N ASP A 118 17.09 5.39 -8.38
CA ASP A 118 16.58 6.76 -8.46
C ASP A 118 15.18 6.84 -9.08
N ALA A 119 14.79 5.89 -9.95
CA ALA A 119 13.49 5.90 -10.58
C ALA A 119 12.33 5.67 -9.59
N PHE A 120 12.58 4.95 -8.49
CA PHE A 120 11.54 4.68 -7.49
C PHE A 120 11.34 5.83 -6.52
N GLU A 121 12.42 6.38 -5.99
CA GLU A 121 12.33 7.56 -5.12
C GLU A 121 11.73 8.74 -5.92
N THR A 122 12.10 8.90 -7.20
CA THR A 122 11.48 9.88 -8.10
C THR A 122 9.97 9.63 -8.28
N GLN A 123 9.53 8.36 -8.38
CA GLN A 123 8.11 8.03 -8.47
C GLN A 123 7.34 8.40 -7.19
N LEU A 124 7.96 8.22 -6.01
CA LEU A 124 7.36 8.58 -4.72
C LEU A 124 7.33 10.10 -4.51
N ASP A 125 8.37 10.84 -4.90
CA ASP A 125 8.48 12.29 -4.74
C ASP A 125 7.35 13.07 -5.47
N ALA A 126 6.82 12.50 -6.55
CA ALA A 126 5.67 13.05 -7.25
C ALA A 126 4.45 13.22 -6.32
N TYR A 127 4.29 12.34 -5.33
CA TYR A 127 3.16 12.39 -4.39
C TYR A 127 3.34 13.44 -3.30
N THR A 128 4.57 13.71 -2.86
CA THR A 128 4.88 14.81 -1.92
C THR A 128 4.45 16.15 -2.51
N THR A 129 4.71 16.36 -3.80
CA THR A 129 4.33 17.58 -4.52
C THR A 129 2.81 17.73 -4.61
N GLN A 130 2.09 16.64 -4.86
CA GLN A 130 0.63 16.63 -4.94
C GLN A 130 -0.03 16.90 -3.58
N GLU A 131 0.51 16.36 -2.49
CA GLU A 131 -0.01 16.57 -1.12
C GLU A 131 0.15 18.04 -0.69
N GLN A 132 1.30 18.65 -0.98
CA GLN A 132 1.55 20.07 -0.69
C GLN A 132 0.59 21.00 -1.46
N GLN A 133 0.24 20.65 -2.70
CA GLN A 133 -0.74 21.38 -3.50
C GLN A 133 -2.17 21.23 -2.95
N ARG A 134 -2.55 20.05 -2.45
CA ARG A 134 -3.88 19.82 -1.85
C ARG A 134 -4.07 20.55 -0.52
N THR A 135 -3.03 20.72 0.29
CA THR A 135 -3.10 21.38 1.59
C THR A 135 -3.01 22.92 1.51
N SER A 136 -2.60 23.45 0.36
CA SER A 136 -2.47 24.89 0.10
C SER A 136 -3.67 25.51 -0.64
N ALA A 137 -4.67 24.69 -0.99
CA ALA A 137 -5.89 25.10 -1.70
C ALA A 137 -7.09 25.17 -0.75
#